data_AF-A0A7X6X555-F1
#
_entry.id   AF-A0A7X6X555-F1
#
_cell.length_a   1.000
_cell.length_b   1.000
_cell.length_c   1.000
_cell.angle_alpha   90.00
_cell.angle_beta   90.00
_cell.angle_gamma   90.00
#
_symmetry.space_group_name_H-M   'P 1'
#
loop_
_entity.id
_entity.type
_entity.pdbx_description
1 polymer ?
#
loop_
_entity_poly.entity_id
_entity_poly.type
_entity_poly.pdbx_seq_one_letter_code
_entity_poly.pdbx_strand_id
1 'polypeptide(L)'
;MAVTSGLHKHKKISYLVRAGLILLVFISIFSILAGLIFLEAQTVAAADGDNESMAATFVPSFDLPAGLVFNSPERPLLYSHNADVPLEIPAASRLMALLISADKISPDEMIGISDQVETLALLESGLNFDLESGMTLPFRYLALRMVLQNSDAAALAIAEHLYGGEEGFLKIMQQRASELGMANTEFHSLLVSQTERINPAPAFFTNPETNWGKLIFERDENQEYQPMIDGQAVSEIIPEYRDMEILTARSSLSDLARLAQALHSSRSAIEYLRVTEQLVSVR
;
A
#
# COMPACT_ATOMS: atom_id res chain seq x y z
N MET A 1 -61.31 60.27 -20.65
CA MET A 1 -60.85 58.91 -20.32
C MET A 1 -59.57 58.62 -21.13
N ALA A 2 -58.40 59.10 -20.71
CA ALA A 2 -57.08 58.74 -21.27
C ALA A 2 -55.93 59.51 -20.58
N VAL A 3 -55.55 59.19 -19.33
CA VAL A 3 -54.27 59.67 -18.74
C VAL A 3 -53.55 58.59 -17.92
N THR A 4 -54.21 57.48 -17.54
CA THR A 4 -53.62 56.47 -16.64
C THR A 4 -52.74 55.40 -17.32
N SER A 5 -52.71 55.34 -18.66
CA SER A 5 -51.96 54.33 -19.43
C SER A 5 -50.44 54.58 -19.48
N GLY A 6 -49.98 55.84 -19.46
CA GLY A 6 -48.56 56.18 -19.58
C GLY A 6 -47.71 55.89 -18.33
N LEU A 7 -48.26 56.13 -17.13
CA LEU A 7 -47.51 55.97 -15.87
C LEU A 7 -47.14 54.51 -15.55
N HIS A 8 -48.00 53.55 -15.90
CA HIS A 8 -47.75 52.13 -15.63
C HIS A 8 -46.64 51.54 -16.51
N LYS A 9 -46.51 52.02 -17.76
CA LYS A 9 -45.47 51.57 -18.70
C LYS A 9 -44.09 52.06 -18.27
N HIS A 10 -43.99 53.32 -17.82
CA HIS A 10 -42.74 53.89 -17.28
C HIS A 10 -42.25 53.19 -16.00
N LYS A 11 -43.15 52.83 -15.08
CA LYS A 11 -42.76 52.08 -13.86
C LYS A 11 -42.23 50.69 -14.18
N LYS A 12 -42.88 49.94 -15.09
CA LYS A 12 -42.40 48.61 -15.52
C LYS A 12 -41.04 48.68 -16.22
N ILE A 13 -40.83 49.66 -17.10
CA ILE A 13 -39.54 49.90 -17.76
C ILE A 13 -38.46 50.24 -16.72
N SER A 14 -38.78 51.07 -15.72
CA SER A 14 -37.84 51.42 -14.64
C SER A 14 -37.46 50.21 -13.77
N TYR A 15 -38.40 49.28 -13.53
CA TYR A 15 -38.14 48.05 -12.79
C TYR A 15 -37.28 47.07 -13.59
N LEU A 16 -37.56 46.91 -14.88
CA LEU A 16 -36.76 46.03 -15.76
C LEU A 16 -35.32 46.54 -15.92
N VAL A 17 -35.14 47.85 -16.04
CA VAL A 17 -33.79 48.46 -16.10
C VAL A 17 -33.05 48.29 -14.77
N ARG A 18 -33.71 48.47 -13.62
CA ARG A 18 -33.10 48.26 -12.30
C ARG A 18 -32.76 46.78 -12.05
N ALA A 19 -33.63 45.86 -12.42
CA ALA A 19 -33.39 44.42 -12.30
C ALA A 19 -32.24 43.96 -13.20
N GLY A 20 -32.17 44.47 -14.44
CA GLY A 20 -31.06 44.22 -15.35
C GLY A 20 -29.73 44.76 -14.84
N LEU A 21 -29.74 45.96 -14.22
CA LEU A 21 -28.53 46.54 -13.62
C LEU A 21 -28.04 45.70 -12.42
N ILE A 22 -28.95 45.24 -11.56
CA ILE A 22 -28.62 44.36 -10.42
C ILE A 22 -28.04 43.03 -10.91
N LEU A 23 -28.63 42.43 -11.95
CA LEU A 23 -28.13 41.19 -12.55
C LEU A 23 -26.71 41.36 -13.12
N LEU A 24 -26.43 42.47 -13.81
CA LEU A 24 -25.10 42.77 -14.34
C LEU A 24 -24.06 42.95 -13.23
N VAL A 25 -24.41 43.63 -12.14
CA VAL A 25 -23.54 43.74 -10.96
C VAL A 25 -23.27 42.36 -10.35
N PHE A 26 -24.29 41.51 -10.26
CA PHE A 26 -24.15 40.16 -9.72
C PHE A 26 -23.24 39.27 -10.58
N ILE A 27 -23.38 39.33 -11.91
CA ILE A 27 -22.51 38.62 -12.85
C ILE A 27 -21.07 39.14 -12.73
N SER A 28 -20.87 40.46 -12.66
CA SER A 28 -19.55 41.05 -12.50
C SER A 28 -18.87 40.62 -11.19
N ILE A 29 -19.60 40.63 -10.06
CA ILE A 29 -19.09 40.16 -8.77
C ILE A 29 -18.77 38.66 -8.83
N PHE A 30 -19.63 37.84 -9.45
CA PHE A 30 -19.41 36.41 -9.60
C PHE A 30 -18.18 36.11 -10.46
N SER A 31 -17.96 36.85 -11.55
CA SER A 31 -16.75 36.72 -12.38
C SER A 31 -15.48 37.13 -11.63
N ILE A 32 -15.53 38.18 -10.81
CA ILE A 32 -14.38 38.60 -9.99
C ILE A 32 -14.10 37.54 -8.90
N LEU A 33 -15.13 37.01 -8.26
CA LEU A 33 -15.00 35.98 -7.22
C LEU A 33 -14.51 34.64 -7.80
N ALA A 34 -15.01 34.23 -8.97
CA ALA A 34 -14.52 33.07 -9.69
C ALA A 34 -13.05 33.24 -10.12
N GLY A 35 -12.65 34.45 -10.55
CA GLY A 35 -11.26 34.79 -10.85
C GLY A 35 -10.34 34.72 -9.63
N LEU A 36 -10.80 35.16 -8.46
CA LEU A 36 -10.05 35.07 -7.19
C LEU A 36 -9.82 33.63 -6.75
N ILE A 37 -10.82 32.75 -6.87
CA ILE A 37 -10.68 31.32 -6.56
C ILE A 37 -9.73 30.64 -7.54
N PHE A 38 -9.75 31.04 -8.83
CA PHE A 38 -8.85 30.49 -9.84
C PHE A 38 -7.40 30.96 -9.66
N LEU A 39 -7.18 32.13 -9.04
CA LEU A 39 -5.85 32.66 -8.74
C LEU A 39 -5.22 31.96 -7.51
N GLU A 40 -6.00 31.57 -6.51
CA GLU A 40 -5.53 30.70 -5.42
C GLU A 40 -5.26 29.27 -5.90
N ALA A 41 -6.01 28.79 -6.90
CA ALA A 41 -5.80 27.46 -7.49
C ALA A 41 -4.54 27.36 -8.38
N GLN A 42 -3.92 28.48 -8.75
CA GLN A 42 -2.74 28.54 -9.62
C GLN A 42 -1.51 29.17 -8.96
N THR A 43 -1.13 28.80 -7.73
CA THR A 43 0.26 29.05 -7.24
C THR A 43 0.85 28.02 -6.27
N VAL A 44 0.25 26.85 -6.08
CA VAL A 44 1.02 25.71 -5.52
C VAL A 44 1.50 24.84 -6.68
N ALA A 45 2.37 25.42 -7.51
CA ALA A 45 3.39 24.59 -8.13
C ALA A 45 4.25 24.12 -6.96
N ALA A 46 4.23 22.81 -6.67
CA ALA A 46 5.18 22.22 -5.75
C ALA A 46 6.58 22.65 -6.22
N ALA A 47 7.21 23.53 -5.46
CA ALA A 47 8.61 23.83 -5.64
C ALA A 47 9.35 22.56 -5.24
N ASP A 48 9.75 21.78 -6.23
CA ASP A 48 10.60 20.58 -6.12
C ASP A 48 12.05 20.94 -5.70
N GLY A 49 12.23 22.04 -4.95
CA GLY A 49 13.53 22.68 -4.71
C GLY A 49 14.29 22.19 -3.49
N ASP A 50 13.66 21.41 -2.61
CA ASP A 50 14.21 21.15 -1.27
C ASP A 50 14.40 19.64 -1.01
N ASN A 51 13.78 18.79 -1.82
CA ASN A 51 13.76 17.34 -1.62
C ASN A 51 15.09 16.65 -1.95
N GLU A 52 15.87 17.15 -2.91
CA GLU A 52 17.18 16.57 -3.20
C GLU A 52 18.23 16.84 -2.11
N SER A 53 18.10 17.95 -1.36
CA SER A 53 19.15 18.40 -0.45
C SER A 53 19.30 17.54 0.81
N MET A 54 18.22 16.89 1.28
CA MET A 54 18.31 15.97 2.43
C MET A 54 18.74 14.56 2.01
N ALA A 55 18.32 14.09 0.82
CA ALA A 55 18.71 12.78 0.29
C ALA A 55 20.21 12.63 0.06
N ALA A 56 20.87 13.68 -0.41
CA ALA A 56 22.28 13.64 -0.76
C ALA A 56 23.25 13.57 0.45
N THR A 57 22.77 13.83 1.67
CA THR A 57 23.63 13.92 2.88
C THR A 57 23.55 12.68 3.76
N PHE A 58 22.51 11.84 3.61
CA PHE A 58 22.38 10.61 4.39
C PHE A 58 23.08 9.45 3.69
N VAL A 59 24.24 9.07 4.23
CA VAL A 59 24.94 7.84 3.83
C VAL A 59 24.84 6.87 5.02
N PRO A 60 24.10 5.76 4.89
CA PRO A 60 24.04 4.77 5.96
C PRO A 60 25.40 4.13 6.19
N SER A 61 25.73 3.81 7.44
CA SER A 61 26.98 3.13 7.81
C SER A 61 26.91 1.60 7.63
N PHE A 62 25.98 1.11 6.82
CA PHE A 62 25.71 -0.30 6.60
C PHE A 62 25.64 -0.59 5.10
N ASP A 63 26.13 -1.76 4.70
CA ASP A 63 26.05 -2.24 3.32
C ASP A 63 24.75 -3.06 3.16
N LEU A 64 23.69 -2.42 2.64
CA LEU A 64 22.45 -3.11 2.27
C LEU A 64 22.34 -3.20 0.74
N PRO A 65 21.96 -4.37 0.18
CA PRO A 65 21.74 -4.51 -1.26
C PRO A 65 20.68 -3.57 -1.84
N ALA A 66 19.69 -3.19 -1.03
CA ALA A 66 18.69 -2.19 -1.39
C ALA A 66 18.20 -1.47 -0.14
N GLY A 67 17.77 -0.22 -0.29
CA GLY A 67 17.22 0.57 0.81
C GLY A 67 16.46 1.79 0.29
N LEU A 68 15.39 2.12 0.99
CA LEU A 68 14.57 3.30 0.70
C LEU A 68 14.17 3.93 2.04
N VAL A 69 14.45 5.22 2.19
CA VAL A 69 14.04 6.00 3.36
C VAL A 69 13.32 7.25 2.87
N PHE A 70 12.14 7.50 3.42
CA PHE A 70 11.33 8.67 3.10
C PHE A 70 10.67 9.20 4.38
N ASN A 71 10.39 10.50 4.40
CA ASN A 71 9.60 11.13 5.46
C ASN A 71 8.11 11.20 5.06
N SER A 72 7.18 11.02 6.00
CA SER A 72 5.72 11.06 5.79
C SER A 72 5.13 12.29 6.50
N PRO A 73 4.18 13.08 5.92
CA PRO A 73 3.34 12.84 4.74
C PRO A 73 3.67 13.70 3.49
N GLU A 74 4.69 14.56 3.51
CA GLU A 74 5.00 15.51 2.42
C GLU A 74 6.24 15.12 1.57
N ARG A 75 6.82 13.94 1.82
CA ARG A 75 7.92 13.25 1.10
C ARG A 75 9.07 14.11 0.53
N PRO A 76 10.01 14.53 1.39
CA PRO A 76 11.41 14.43 1.02
C PRO A 76 11.82 12.95 1.02
N LEU A 77 12.21 12.45 -0.16
CA LEU A 77 13.05 11.26 -0.26
C LEU A 77 14.33 11.54 0.54
N LEU A 78 14.69 10.64 1.45
CA LEU A 78 15.88 10.79 2.30
C LEU A 78 17.02 9.85 1.89
N TYR A 79 16.69 8.74 1.24
CA TYR A 79 17.67 7.78 0.76
C TYR A 79 17.01 6.86 -0.25
N SER A 80 17.71 6.58 -1.35
CA SER A 80 17.30 5.57 -2.32
C SER A 80 18.53 4.83 -2.83
N HIS A 81 18.52 3.52 -2.68
CA HIS A 81 19.52 2.61 -3.23
C HIS A 81 18.80 1.36 -3.74
N ASN A 82 18.87 1.11 -5.05
CA ASN A 82 18.20 -0.02 -5.70
C ASN A 82 16.70 -0.14 -5.37
N ALA A 83 16.02 0.99 -5.12
CA ALA A 83 14.63 0.99 -4.63
C ALA A 83 13.61 0.46 -5.65
N ASP A 84 13.93 0.54 -6.95
CA ASP A 84 13.09 0.03 -8.04
C ASP A 84 13.44 -1.39 -8.48
N VAL A 85 14.44 -2.02 -7.84
CA VAL A 85 14.78 -3.43 -8.11
C VAL A 85 13.68 -4.30 -7.52
N PRO A 86 13.02 -5.17 -8.31
CA PRO A 86 12.05 -6.12 -7.78
C PRO A 86 12.77 -7.24 -7.01
N LEU A 87 12.47 -7.35 -5.72
CA LEU A 87 13.04 -8.34 -4.80
C LEU A 87 11.94 -9.29 -4.31
N GLU A 88 12.32 -10.45 -3.79
CA GLU A 88 11.39 -11.28 -3.01
C GLU A 88 11.20 -10.64 -1.63
N ILE A 89 9.97 -10.20 -1.34
CA ILE A 89 9.61 -9.53 -0.08
C ILE A 89 8.32 -10.17 0.45
N PRO A 90 8.42 -11.31 1.16
CA PRO A 90 7.25 -12.08 1.59
C PRO A 90 6.25 -11.29 2.43
N ALA A 91 6.74 -10.36 3.27
CA ALA A 91 5.92 -9.48 4.10
C ALA A 91 4.96 -8.58 3.30
N ALA A 92 5.24 -8.32 2.01
CA ALA A 92 4.37 -7.56 1.13
C ALA A 92 2.95 -8.15 1.05
N SER A 93 2.83 -9.48 1.02
CA SER A 93 1.55 -10.18 0.97
C SER A 93 0.68 -9.87 2.19
N ARG A 94 1.27 -9.84 3.39
CA ARG A 94 0.54 -9.55 4.64
C ARG A 94 0.09 -8.10 4.71
N LEU A 95 0.93 -7.17 4.30
CA LEU A 95 0.62 -5.75 4.28
C LEU A 95 -0.50 -5.44 3.27
N MET A 96 -0.46 -6.07 2.09
CA MET A 96 -1.52 -5.95 1.09
C MET A 96 -2.83 -6.56 1.59
N ALA A 97 -2.76 -7.76 2.20
CA ALA A 97 -3.94 -8.41 2.76
C ALA A 97 -4.57 -7.60 3.89
N LEU A 98 -3.77 -7.01 4.77
CA LEU A 98 -4.25 -6.09 5.81
C LEU A 98 -4.99 -4.90 5.22
N LEU A 99 -4.41 -4.24 4.21
CA LEU A 99 -5.03 -3.08 3.56
C LEU A 99 -6.40 -3.44 2.96
N ILE A 100 -6.45 -4.54 2.19
CA ILE A 100 -7.69 -4.99 1.53
C ILE A 100 -8.78 -5.31 2.55
N SER A 101 -8.41 -6.06 3.60
CA SER A 101 -9.37 -6.56 4.58
C SER A 101 -9.87 -5.48 5.53
N ALA A 102 -8.99 -4.60 5.99
CA ALA A 102 -9.36 -3.49 6.88
C ALA A 102 -10.27 -2.45 6.20
N ASP A 103 -10.23 -2.35 4.88
CA ASP A 103 -11.15 -1.50 4.11
C ASP A 103 -12.55 -2.11 3.94
N LYS A 104 -12.73 -3.41 4.26
CA LYS A 104 -13.96 -4.17 3.96
C LYS A 104 -14.63 -4.78 5.18
N ILE A 105 -13.88 -5.06 6.24
CA ILE A 105 -14.35 -5.78 7.42
C ILE A 105 -14.30 -4.85 8.62
N SER A 106 -15.38 -4.80 9.40
CA SER A 106 -15.36 -4.03 10.66
C SER A 106 -14.50 -4.75 11.73
N PRO A 107 -13.80 -4.04 12.63
CA PRO A 107 -12.93 -4.67 13.64
C PRO A 107 -13.61 -5.69 14.57
N ASP A 108 -14.92 -5.54 14.78
CA ASP A 108 -15.76 -6.40 15.61
C ASP A 108 -16.54 -7.45 14.82
N GLU A 109 -16.39 -7.49 13.49
CA GLU A 109 -17.06 -8.50 12.67
C GLU A 109 -16.54 -9.90 13.00
N MET A 110 -17.47 -10.82 13.26
CA MET A 110 -17.14 -12.19 13.63
C MET A 110 -16.93 -13.03 12.37
N ILE A 111 -15.73 -13.60 12.24
CA ILE A 111 -15.31 -14.46 11.13
C ILE A 111 -15.30 -15.91 11.62
N GLY A 112 -15.93 -16.80 10.83
CA GLY A 112 -15.97 -18.24 11.13
C GLY A 112 -14.66 -18.93 10.83
N ILE A 113 -14.34 -19.95 11.64
CA ILE A 113 -13.17 -20.81 11.44
C ILE A 113 -13.62 -22.13 10.80
N SER A 114 -13.03 -22.46 9.65
CA SER A 114 -13.29 -23.69 8.91
C SER A 114 -12.33 -24.82 9.34
N ASP A 115 -12.67 -26.06 8.96
CA ASP A 115 -11.79 -27.24 9.17
C ASP A 115 -10.41 -27.05 8.51
N GLN A 116 -10.37 -26.35 7.38
CA GLN A 116 -9.13 -26.07 6.65
C GLN A 116 -8.26 -25.07 7.41
N VAL A 117 -8.86 -24.02 7.98
CA VAL A 117 -8.18 -23.06 8.83
C VAL A 117 -7.62 -23.73 10.09
N GLU A 118 -8.41 -24.58 10.75
CA GLU A 118 -7.94 -25.34 11.92
C GLU A 118 -6.75 -26.23 11.56
N THR A 119 -6.85 -26.97 10.46
CA THR A 119 -5.75 -27.84 9.98
C THR A 119 -4.47 -27.04 9.74
N LEU A 120 -4.58 -25.84 9.17
CA LEU A 120 -3.44 -24.97 8.94
C LEU A 120 -2.88 -24.40 10.25
N ALA A 121 -3.74 -24.03 11.19
CA ALA A 121 -3.33 -23.53 12.51
C ALA A 121 -2.53 -24.58 13.30
N LEU A 122 -2.88 -25.86 13.21
CA LEU A 122 -2.14 -26.95 13.84
C LEU A 122 -0.71 -27.12 13.30
N LEU A 123 -0.43 -26.61 12.10
CA LEU A 123 0.90 -26.61 11.49
C LEU A 123 1.74 -25.39 11.90
N GLU A 124 1.15 -24.42 12.60
CA GLU A 124 1.82 -23.20 13.07
C GLU A 124 2.29 -23.41 14.52
N SER A 125 3.60 -23.35 14.76
CA SER A 125 4.16 -23.51 16.10
C SER A 125 4.19 -22.19 16.88
N GLY A 126 4.07 -22.26 18.21
CA GLY A 126 4.26 -21.09 19.09
C GLY A 126 3.03 -20.18 19.25
N LEU A 127 1.84 -20.64 18.89
CA LEU A 127 0.61 -19.89 19.03
C LEU A 127 -0.02 -20.14 20.40
N ASN A 128 -0.38 -19.07 21.11
CA ASN A 128 -0.96 -19.15 22.46
C ASN A 128 -2.47 -19.47 22.47
N PHE A 129 -3.10 -19.59 21.30
CA PHE A 129 -4.54 -19.80 21.15
C PHE A 129 -4.85 -20.49 19.83
N ASP A 130 -5.49 -21.65 19.90
CA ASP A 130 -5.81 -22.46 18.73
C ASP A 130 -7.03 -21.93 17.98
N LEU A 131 -7.02 -22.05 16.66
CA LEU A 131 -8.18 -21.74 15.82
C LEU A 131 -8.95 -23.05 15.61
N GLU A 132 -10.00 -23.28 16.41
CA GLU A 132 -10.80 -24.50 16.30
C GLU A 132 -11.97 -24.31 15.33
N SER A 133 -12.29 -25.34 14.53
CA SER A 133 -13.41 -25.29 13.59
C SER A 133 -14.74 -25.06 14.31
N GLY A 134 -15.61 -24.28 13.68
CA GLY A 134 -16.91 -23.88 14.23
C GLY A 134 -16.84 -22.71 15.23
N MET A 135 -15.65 -22.26 15.61
CA MET A 135 -15.50 -21.00 16.33
C MET A 135 -15.81 -19.80 15.43
N THR A 136 -16.10 -18.66 16.08
CA THR A 136 -16.06 -17.36 15.42
C THR A 136 -15.15 -16.44 16.21
N LEU A 137 -14.34 -15.64 15.52
CA LEU A 137 -13.40 -14.71 16.13
C LEU A 137 -13.54 -13.32 15.48
N PRO A 138 -13.37 -12.24 16.22
CA PRO A 138 -13.48 -10.91 15.64
C PRO A 138 -12.32 -10.65 14.66
N PHE A 139 -12.60 -9.94 13.57
CA PHE A 139 -11.61 -9.59 12.54
C PHE A 139 -10.35 -8.98 13.13
N ARG A 140 -10.47 -8.10 14.14
CA ARG A 140 -9.29 -7.50 14.77
C ARG A 140 -8.30 -8.53 15.32
N TYR A 141 -8.81 -9.65 15.85
CA TYR A 141 -7.97 -10.70 16.41
C TYR A 141 -7.22 -11.43 15.29
N LEU A 142 -7.93 -11.81 14.23
CA LEU A 142 -7.34 -12.49 13.08
C LEU A 142 -6.36 -11.58 12.33
N ALA A 143 -6.69 -10.30 12.14
CA ALA A 143 -5.80 -9.32 11.52
C ALA A 143 -4.49 -9.15 12.29
N LEU A 144 -4.55 -9.07 13.62
CA LEU A 144 -3.35 -9.02 14.47
C LEU A 144 -2.54 -10.31 14.40
N ARG A 145 -3.18 -11.49 14.38
CA ARG A 145 -2.46 -12.76 14.21
C ARG A 145 -1.78 -12.86 12.84
N MET A 146 -2.46 -12.43 11.78
CA MET A 146 -1.93 -12.42 10.43
C MET A 146 -0.67 -11.55 10.33
N VAL A 147 -0.68 -10.35 10.93
CA VAL A 147 0.41 -9.37 10.75
C VAL A 147 1.52 -9.50 11.79
N LEU A 148 1.19 -9.78 13.07
CA LEU A 148 2.16 -9.84 14.16
C LEU A 148 2.74 -11.24 14.38
N GLN A 149 1.97 -12.29 14.12
CA GLN A 149 2.39 -13.68 14.31
C GLN A 149 2.63 -14.39 12.96
N ASN A 150 2.50 -13.67 11.84
CA ASN A 150 2.61 -14.21 10.49
C ASN A 150 1.76 -15.47 10.25
N SER A 151 0.56 -15.53 10.85
CA SER A 151 -0.34 -16.69 10.78
C SER A 151 -1.00 -16.81 9.40
N ASP A 152 -0.71 -17.90 8.70
CA ASP A 152 -1.37 -18.33 7.46
C ASP A 152 -2.82 -18.70 7.74
N ALA A 153 -3.10 -19.38 8.85
CA ALA A 153 -4.45 -19.78 9.23
C ALA A 153 -5.36 -18.56 9.43
N ALA A 154 -4.88 -17.51 10.10
CA ALA A 154 -5.63 -16.27 10.24
C ALA A 154 -5.87 -15.57 8.89
N ALA A 155 -4.87 -15.57 8.01
CA ALA A 155 -5.01 -15.01 6.67
C ALA A 155 -6.00 -15.79 5.80
N LEU A 156 -5.98 -17.12 5.89
CA LEU A 156 -6.90 -17.99 5.18
C LEU A 156 -8.34 -17.76 5.66
N ALA A 157 -8.58 -17.65 6.97
CA ALA A 157 -9.91 -17.35 7.51
C ALA A 157 -10.46 -16.01 6.98
N ILE A 158 -9.61 -14.98 6.94
CA ILE A 158 -9.97 -13.67 6.35
C ILE A 158 -10.25 -13.80 4.86
N ALA A 159 -9.48 -14.62 4.14
CA ALA A 159 -9.63 -14.83 2.71
C ALA A 159 -10.88 -15.61 2.33
N GLU A 160 -11.20 -16.66 3.09
CA GLU A 160 -12.45 -17.42 2.99
C GLU A 160 -13.66 -16.50 3.19
N HIS A 161 -13.61 -15.64 4.21
CA HIS A 161 -14.68 -14.71 4.54
C HIS A 161 -14.97 -13.68 3.43
N LEU A 162 -13.92 -13.11 2.81
CA LEU A 162 -14.10 -12.06 1.81
C LEU A 162 -14.27 -12.57 0.38
N TYR A 163 -13.50 -13.58 -0.01
CA TYR A 163 -13.35 -13.98 -1.41
C TYR A 163 -13.34 -15.50 -1.63
N GLY A 164 -13.80 -16.27 -0.64
CA GLY A 164 -13.95 -17.72 -0.78
C GLY A 164 -12.64 -18.50 -0.78
N GLY A 165 -11.53 -17.90 -0.33
CA GLY A 165 -10.24 -18.56 -0.12
C GLY A 165 -9.06 -17.81 -0.73
N GLU A 166 -7.87 -18.42 -0.66
CA GLU A 166 -6.61 -17.81 -1.11
C GLU A 166 -6.65 -17.42 -2.60
N GLU A 167 -7.13 -18.28 -3.50
CA GLU A 167 -7.15 -17.99 -4.94
C GLU A 167 -7.98 -16.75 -5.27
N GLY A 168 -9.15 -16.61 -4.64
CA GLY A 168 -10.00 -15.43 -4.78
C GLY A 168 -9.30 -14.19 -4.23
N PHE A 169 -8.64 -14.31 -3.08
CA PHE A 169 -7.94 -13.21 -2.44
C PHE A 169 -6.72 -12.74 -3.25
N LEU A 170 -5.93 -13.66 -3.83
CA LEU A 170 -4.77 -13.33 -4.68
C LEU A 170 -5.17 -12.49 -5.91
N LYS A 171 -6.30 -12.79 -6.54
CA LYS A 171 -6.84 -11.98 -7.65
C LYS A 171 -7.08 -10.54 -7.20
N ILE A 172 -7.62 -10.35 -6.00
CA ILE A 172 -7.87 -9.03 -5.42
C ILE A 172 -6.56 -8.34 -5.02
N MET A 173 -5.55 -9.07 -4.54
CA MET A 173 -4.23 -8.52 -4.26
C MET A 173 -3.59 -7.95 -5.53
N GLN A 174 -3.67 -8.69 -6.65
CA GLN A 174 -3.13 -8.22 -7.93
C GLN A 174 -3.90 -7.01 -8.47
N GLN A 175 -5.22 -7.01 -8.36
CA GLN A 175 -6.03 -5.85 -8.72
C GLN A 175 -5.64 -4.62 -7.89
N ARG A 176 -5.51 -4.78 -6.57
CA ARG A 176 -5.14 -3.69 -5.67
C ARG A 176 -3.73 -3.16 -5.94
N ALA A 177 -2.77 -4.02 -6.26
CA ALA A 177 -1.44 -3.58 -6.70
C ALA A 177 -1.51 -2.65 -7.92
N SER A 178 -2.32 -3.01 -8.92
CA SER A 178 -2.54 -2.19 -10.11
C SER A 178 -3.17 -0.83 -9.76
N GLU A 179 -4.19 -0.82 -8.89
CA GLU A 179 -4.85 0.41 -8.43
C GLU A 179 -3.90 1.36 -7.69
N LEU A 180 -2.92 0.81 -6.95
CA LEU A 180 -1.90 1.58 -6.23
C LEU A 180 -0.70 1.97 -7.12
N GLY A 181 -0.68 1.56 -8.40
CA GLY A 181 0.44 1.82 -9.30
C GLY A 181 1.71 1.05 -8.96
N MET A 182 1.58 -0.12 -8.34
CA MET A 182 2.69 -1.00 -7.96
C MET A 182 3.14 -1.86 -9.15
N ALA A 183 3.78 -1.22 -10.14
CA ALA A 183 4.09 -1.84 -11.44
C ALA A 183 5.17 -2.93 -11.40
N ASN A 184 6.00 -2.95 -10.35
CA ASN A 184 7.07 -3.91 -10.14
C ASN A 184 6.68 -4.93 -9.04
N THR A 185 5.37 -5.19 -8.87
CA THR A 185 4.84 -6.06 -7.82
C THR A 185 3.95 -7.17 -8.35
N GLU A 186 4.23 -8.39 -7.91
CA GLU A 186 3.45 -9.60 -8.18
C GLU A 186 3.28 -10.39 -6.89
N PHE A 187 2.04 -10.86 -6.65
CA PHE A 187 1.71 -11.71 -5.50
C PHE A 187 1.46 -13.14 -5.97
N HIS A 188 2.18 -14.08 -5.37
CA HIS A 188 2.08 -15.51 -5.70
C HIS A 188 1.41 -16.31 -4.58
N SER A 189 1.54 -15.88 -3.32
CA SER A 189 0.88 -16.53 -2.18
C SER A 189 0.42 -15.54 -1.10
N LEU A 190 -0.72 -15.88 -0.49
CA LEU A 190 -1.18 -15.30 0.78
C LEU A 190 -0.63 -16.10 1.97
N LEU A 191 -0.48 -17.42 1.82
CA LEU A 191 0.00 -18.35 2.85
C LEU A 191 1.55 -18.43 2.84
N VAL A 192 2.15 -17.31 3.23
CA VAL A 192 3.60 -17.07 3.17
C VAL A 192 4.41 -18.09 3.97
N SER A 193 4.02 -18.41 5.20
CA SER A 193 4.83 -19.27 6.09
C SER A 193 4.85 -20.73 5.61
N GLN A 194 3.74 -21.21 5.05
CA GLN A 194 3.66 -22.50 4.36
C GLN A 194 4.57 -22.51 3.13
N THR A 195 4.52 -21.44 2.34
CA THR A 195 5.34 -21.30 1.13
C THR A 195 6.84 -21.32 1.44
N GLU A 196 7.28 -20.56 2.43
CA GLU A 196 8.68 -20.52 2.87
C GLU A 196 9.17 -21.88 3.43
N ARG A 197 8.28 -22.70 4.01
CA ARG A 197 8.62 -24.06 4.44
C ARG A 197 8.82 -25.02 3.26
N ILE A 198 8.04 -24.85 2.20
CA ILE A 198 8.12 -25.67 0.98
C ILE A 198 9.32 -25.26 0.13
N ASN A 199 9.64 -23.97 0.11
CA ASN A 199 10.77 -23.39 -0.62
C ASN A 199 11.64 -22.54 0.31
N PRO A 200 12.44 -23.18 1.18
CA PRO A 200 13.28 -22.45 2.12
C PRO A 200 14.41 -21.72 1.39
N ALA A 201 14.81 -20.57 1.94
CA ALA A 201 15.98 -19.87 1.45
C ALA A 201 17.21 -20.82 1.45
N PRO A 202 17.94 -20.93 0.32
CA PRO A 202 19.13 -21.76 0.26
C PRO A 202 20.15 -21.43 1.34
N ALA A 203 20.88 -22.45 1.80
CA ALA A 203 21.84 -22.33 2.90
C ALA A 203 22.92 -21.26 2.66
N PHE A 204 23.25 -20.94 1.40
CA PHE A 204 24.24 -19.91 1.09
C PHE A 204 23.81 -18.50 1.53
N PHE A 205 22.51 -18.19 1.55
CA PHE A 205 22.00 -16.91 2.07
C PHE A 205 22.31 -16.73 3.55
N THR A 206 22.53 -17.84 4.26
CA THR A 206 22.90 -17.86 5.66
C THR A 206 24.41 -18.02 5.89
N ASN A 207 25.22 -18.09 4.83
CA ASN A 207 26.67 -18.22 4.94
C ASN A 207 27.30 -16.89 5.40
N PRO A 208 27.93 -16.84 6.59
CA PRO A 208 28.53 -15.61 7.12
C PRO A 208 29.78 -15.16 6.34
N GLU A 209 30.36 -16.03 5.50
CA GLU A 209 31.52 -15.68 4.66
C GLU A 209 31.10 -14.96 3.36
N THR A 210 29.81 -14.97 3.01
CA THR A 210 29.31 -14.26 1.82
C THR A 210 29.29 -12.75 2.09
N ASN A 211 30.15 -12.00 1.40
CA ASN A 211 30.14 -10.54 1.48
C ASN A 211 29.03 -9.94 0.61
N TRP A 212 27.84 -9.82 1.20
CA TRP A 212 26.67 -9.20 0.58
C TRP A 212 26.85 -7.71 0.21
N GLY A 213 27.85 -7.02 0.77
CA GLY A 213 28.17 -5.63 0.40
C GLY A 213 28.73 -5.47 -1.01
N LYS A 214 29.09 -6.58 -1.67
CA LYS A 214 29.49 -6.59 -3.09
C LYS A 214 28.33 -6.87 -4.05
N LEU A 215 27.15 -7.21 -3.53
CA LEU A 215 26.00 -7.50 -4.36
C LEU A 215 25.55 -6.22 -5.06
N ILE A 216 25.55 -6.25 -6.39
CA ILE A 216 25.01 -5.18 -7.22
C ILE A 216 23.92 -5.76 -8.13
N PHE A 217 23.02 -4.91 -8.58
CA PHE A 217 22.00 -5.27 -9.56
C PHE A 217 22.30 -4.57 -10.87
N GLU A 218 22.49 -5.36 -11.93
CA GLU A 218 22.73 -4.85 -13.28
C GLU A 218 21.57 -5.26 -14.19
N ARG A 219 21.26 -4.46 -15.21
CA ARG A 219 20.25 -4.84 -16.19
C ARG A 219 20.88 -5.66 -17.30
N ASP A 220 20.26 -6.78 -17.63
CA ASP A 220 20.62 -7.57 -18.80
C ASP A 220 20.07 -6.97 -20.11
N GLU A 221 20.27 -7.68 -21.22
CA GLU A 221 19.81 -7.28 -22.56
C GLU A 221 18.27 -7.12 -22.64
N ASN A 222 17.53 -7.80 -21.76
CA ASN A 222 16.07 -7.75 -21.68
C ASN A 222 15.57 -6.68 -20.69
N GLN A 223 16.46 -5.87 -20.13
CA GLN A 223 16.17 -4.88 -19.08
C GLN A 223 15.75 -5.51 -17.73
N GLU A 224 15.99 -6.80 -17.52
CA GLU A 224 15.74 -7.46 -16.24
C GLU A 224 16.94 -7.28 -15.31
N TYR A 225 16.67 -7.03 -14.03
CA TYR A 225 17.72 -6.92 -13.03
C TYR A 225 18.29 -8.29 -12.69
N GLN A 226 19.61 -8.42 -12.88
CA GLN A 226 20.39 -9.58 -12.52
C GLN A 226 21.28 -9.23 -11.31
N PRO A 227 21.25 -10.05 -10.25
CA PRO A 227 22.19 -9.91 -9.14
C PRO A 227 23.60 -10.38 -9.56
N MET A 228 24.60 -9.56 -9.27
CA MET A 228 26.00 -9.79 -9.62
C MET A 228 26.88 -9.71 -8.37
N ILE A 229 27.90 -10.57 -8.30
CA ILE A 229 28.97 -10.51 -7.28
C ILE A 229 30.31 -10.64 -8.01
N ASP A 230 31.23 -9.69 -7.78
CA ASP A 230 32.57 -9.69 -8.39
C ASP A 230 32.56 -9.82 -9.94
N GLY A 231 31.53 -9.25 -10.59
CA GLY A 231 31.38 -9.24 -12.06
C GLY A 231 30.82 -10.54 -12.65
N GLN A 232 30.38 -11.49 -11.83
CA GLN A 232 29.70 -12.72 -12.24
C GLN A 232 28.25 -12.72 -11.75
N ALA A 233 27.35 -13.30 -12.55
CA ALA A 233 25.95 -13.44 -12.14
C ALA A 233 25.83 -14.40 -10.96
N VAL A 234 24.97 -14.09 -9.99
CA VAL A 234 24.74 -14.98 -8.84
C VAL A 234 24.26 -16.36 -9.29
N SER A 235 23.52 -16.46 -10.40
CA SER A 235 23.09 -17.72 -11.01
C SER A 235 24.21 -18.55 -11.67
N GLU A 236 25.38 -17.96 -11.89
CA GLU A 236 26.60 -18.65 -12.34
C GLU A 236 27.47 -19.08 -11.17
N ILE A 237 27.55 -18.24 -10.14
CA ILE A 237 28.27 -18.54 -8.89
C ILE A 237 27.52 -19.63 -8.11
N ILE A 238 26.18 -19.60 -8.16
CA ILE A 238 25.29 -20.42 -7.35
C ILE A 238 24.25 -21.05 -8.30
N PRO A 239 24.52 -22.27 -8.79
CA PRO A 239 23.58 -22.98 -9.66
C PRO A 239 22.20 -23.15 -9.04
N GLU A 240 22.11 -23.34 -7.72
CA GLU A 240 20.85 -23.47 -6.99
C GLU A 240 19.97 -22.21 -7.11
N TYR A 241 20.59 -21.03 -7.21
CA TYR A 241 19.87 -19.75 -7.37
C TYR A 241 19.19 -19.66 -8.75
N ARG A 242 19.73 -20.33 -9.77
CA ARG A 242 19.18 -20.29 -11.14
C ARG A 242 17.77 -20.87 -11.22
N ASP A 243 17.52 -21.91 -10.44
CA ASP A 243 16.28 -22.68 -10.49
C ASP A 243 15.34 -22.31 -9.32
N MET A 244 15.65 -21.25 -8.56
CA MET A 244 14.78 -20.77 -7.50
C MET A 244 13.53 -20.10 -8.06
N GLU A 245 12.37 -20.66 -7.74
CA GLU A 245 11.09 -20.00 -7.98
C GLU A 245 10.77 -19.05 -6.82
N ILE A 246 10.33 -17.83 -7.13
CA ILE A 246 9.74 -16.93 -6.14
C ILE A 246 8.29 -17.36 -5.93
N LEU A 247 7.96 -17.79 -4.72
CA LEU A 247 6.63 -18.35 -4.45
C LEU A 247 5.77 -17.44 -3.54
N THR A 248 6.35 -16.39 -2.97
CA THR A 248 5.67 -15.51 -2.02
C THR A 248 5.15 -14.22 -2.68
N ALA A 249 5.97 -13.17 -2.71
CA ALA A 249 5.67 -11.91 -3.38
C ALA A 249 6.97 -11.30 -3.91
N ARG A 250 6.92 -10.83 -5.15
CA ARG A 250 7.99 -10.04 -5.76
C ARG A 250 7.56 -8.58 -5.73
N SER A 251 8.37 -7.67 -5.20
CA SER A 251 8.04 -6.24 -5.12
C SER A 251 9.29 -5.36 -5.08
N SER A 252 9.16 -4.10 -5.50
CA SER A 252 10.19 -3.08 -5.33
C SER A 252 9.95 -2.27 -4.05
N LEU A 253 11.00 -1.69 -3.47
CA LEU A 253 10.85 -0.81 -2.29
C LEU A 253 10.01 0.44 -2.62
N SER A 254 10.12 0.95 -3.85
CA SER A 254 9.28 2.06 -4.34
C SER A 254 7.79 1.70 -4.34
N ASP A 255 7.43 0.49 -4.78
CA ASP A 255 6.05 0.00 -4.74
C ASP A 255 5.57 -0.23 -3.31
N LEU A 256 6.41 -0.82 -2.46
CA LEU A 256 6.09 -0.96 -1.03
C LEU A 256 5.91 0.37 -0.33
N ALA A 257 6.62 1.43 -0.73
CA ALA A 257 6.38 2.77 -0.22
C ALA A 257 5.00 3.33 -0.63
N ARG A 258 4.43 2.89 -1.76
CA ARG A 258 3.05 3.22 -2.13
C ARG A 258 2.06 2.44 -1.28
N LEU A 259 2.29 1.15 -1.07
CA LEU A 259 1.49 0.32 -0.16
C LEU A 259 1.50 0.84 1.28
N ALA A 260 2.69 1.18 1.80
CA ALA A 260 2.85 1.77 3.13
C ALA A 260 2.08 3.09 3.23
N GLN A 261 2.13 3.95 2.21
CA GLN A 261 1.33 5.18 2.19
C GLN A 261 -0.17 4.90 2.21
N ALA A 262 -0.64 3.92 1.43
CA ALA A 262 -2.05 3.52 1.41
C ALA A 262 -2.50 3.01 2.79
N LEU A 263 -1.68 2.18 3.44
CA LEU A 263 -1.91 1.72 4.82
C LEU A 263 -1.98 2.88 5.81
N HIS A 264 -1.02 3.82 5.76
CA HIS A 264 -1.01 5.01 6.61
C HIS A 264 -2.22 5.93 6.39
N SER A 265 -2.76 5.94 5.17
CA SER A 265 -3.93 6.76 4.81
C SER A 265 -5.26 6.06 5.12
N SER A 266 -5.27 4.74 5.29
CA SER A 266 -6.44 3.97 5.71
C SER A 266 -6.61 4.08 7.24
N ARG A 267 -7.70 4.72 7.65
CA ARG A 267 -8.06 4.88 9.08
C ARG A 267 -8.22 3.54 9.79
N SER A 268 -8.66 2.51 9.09
CA SER A 268 -8.85 1.17 9.67
C SER A 268 -7.55 0.37 9.70
N ALA A 269 -6.77 0.40 8.62
CA ALA A 269 -5.59 -0.45 8.51
C ALA A 269 -4.43 0.01 9.41
N ILE A 270 -4.21 1.33 9.53
CA ILE A 270 -3.08 1.87 10.29
C ILE A 270 -3.14 1.51 11.78
N GLU A 271 -4.34 1.32 12.33
CA GLU A 271 -4.51 0.95 13.75
C GLU A 271 -3.85 -0.38 14.09
N TYR A 272 -3.81 -1.33 13.15
CA TYR A 272 -3.14 -2.61 13.32
C TYR A 272 -1.62 -2.52 13.27
N LEU A 273 -1.06 -1.43 12.71
CA LEU A 273 0.38 -1.17 12.66
C LEU A 273 0.84 -0.22 13.77
N ARG A 274 -0.10 0.44 14.46
CA ARG A 274 0.16 1.33 15.60
C ARG A 274 0.11 0.63 16.95
N VAL A 275 -0.13 -0.69 16.98
CA VAL A 275 -0.39 -1.41 18.22
C VAL A 275 0.81 -1.37 19.16
N THR A 276 0.71 -0.49 20.16
CA THR A 276 1.55 -0.48 21.35
C THR A 276 0.75 -1.12 22.49
N GLU A 277 0.84 -2.45 22.61
CA GLU A 277 0.41 -3.29 23.75
C GLU A 277 -1.08 -3.32 24.20
N GLN A 278 -1.98 -2.40 23.83
CA GLN A 278 -3.29 -2.29 24.49
C GLN A 278 -4.43 -3.20 23.98
N LEU A 279 -4.27 -3.95 22.89
CA LEU A 279 -5.43 -4.56 22.19
C LEU A 279 -5.69 -6.04 22.45
N VAL A 280 -4.90 -6.72 23.29
CA VAL A 280 -5.12 -8.15 23.58
C VAL A 280 -5.35 -8.38 25.07
N SER A 281 -6.55 -8.02 25.55
CA SER A 281 -7.17 -8.77 26.64
C SER A 281 -8.34 -9.54 26.06
N VAL A 282 -8.12 -10.80 25.70
CA VAL A 282 -9.22 -11.75 25.53
C VAL A 282 -9.73 -12.03 26.94
N ARG A 283 -10.94 -11.56 27.26
CA ARG A 283 -11.63 -11.91 28.50
C ARG A 283 -12.38 -13.22 28.33
#